data_AF-A0A1V5M3R1-F1
#
_entry.id   AF-A0A1V5M3R1-F1
#
_cell.length_a   1.000
_cell.length_b   1.000
_cell.length_c   1.000
_cell.angle_alpha   90.00
_cell.angle_beta   90.00
_cell.angle_gamma   90.00
#
_symmetry.space_group_name_H-M   'P 1'
#
loop_
_entity.id
_entity.type
_entity.pdbx_description
1 polymer ?
#
loop_
_entity_poly.entity_id
_entity_poly.type
_entity_poly.pdbx_seq_one_letter_code
_entity_poly.pdbx_strand_id
1 'polypeptide(L)'
;MVGSVGVVSEFINFNKLLRNIGAEPLTLTAGNMKRTVTPLSEVTEEAKDAYKKQLEAIHRQFIAVVKKYRNVDETLVCNGNHWTAAESVELGLNLVDELATSQDYLFRVNQEEHLVFINKPENPYEKGLLSIARRGFSLVLDELSERLKMGGKV
;
A
#
# COMPACT_ATOMS: atom_id res chain seq x y z
N MET A 1 -4.89 9.96 -10.51
CA MET A 1 -4.43 10.73 -9.34
C MET A 1 -2.92 10.71 -9.32
N VAL A 2 -2.30 11.84 -8.98
CA VAL A 2 -0.84 12.05 -8.84
C VAL A 2 -0.56 12.92 -7.62
N GLY A 3 0.71 13.03 -7.23
CA GLY A 3 1.11 13.72 -6.00
C GLY A 3 1.34 12.73 -4.86
N SER A 4 0.76 13.00 -3.68
CA SER A 4 0.99 12.25 -2.45
C SER A 4 2.46 12.18 -2.05
N VAL A 5 3.22 13.24 -2.32
CA VAL A 5 4.62 13.35 -1.92
C VAL A 5 4.64 13.76 -0.45
N GLY A 6 4.62 12.74 0.41
CA GLY A 6 4.61 12.86 1.86
C GLY A 6 4.87 11.49 2.48
N VAL A 7 5.18 11.46 3.78
CA VAL A 7 5.45 10.21 4.51
C VAL A 7 4.64 10.22 5.79
N VAL A 8 3.81 9.20 5.96
CA VAL A 8 2.96 9.01 7.13
C VAL A 8 3.19 7.63 7.71
N SER A 9 3.06 7.51 9.03
CA SER A 9 3.05 6.23 9.70
C SER A 9 2.06 6.24 10.84
N GLU A 10 1.08 5.35 10.78
CA GLU A 10 -0.08 5.32 11.66
C GLU A 10 -0.22 3.94 12.31
N PHE A 11 -0.40 3.93 13.62
CA PHE A 11 -0.64 2.72 14.39
C PHE A 11 -1.56 3.00 15.57
N ILE A 12 -2.37 2.01 15.94
CA ILE A 12 -3.16 2.02 17.17
C ILE A 12 -2.24 1.64 18.34
N ASN A 13 -2.29 2.39 19.45
CA ASN A 13 -1.53 2.07 20.66
C ASN A 13 -2.36 1.22 21.64
N PHE A 14 -1.99 -0.04 21.79
CA PHE A 14 -2.59 -1.03 22.69
C PHE A 14 -1.98 -1.05 24.09
N ASN A 15 -0.98 -0.23 24.41
CA ASN A 15 -0.29 -0.26 25.70
C ASN A 15 -1.26 -0.14 26.89
N LYS A 16 -2.22 0.79 26.82
CA LYS A 16 -3.24 0.96 27.86
C LYS A 16 -4.16 -0.25 28.00
N LEU A 17 -4.54 -0.86 26.87
CA LEU A 17 -5.37 -2.07 26.86
C LEU A 17 -4.63 -3.25 27.52
N LEU A 18 -3.36 -3.45 27.16
CA LEU A 18 -2.51 -4.51 27.70
C LEU A 18 -2.35 -4.38 29.23
N ARG A 19 -2.08 -3.16 29.72
CA ARG A 19 -2.03 -2.87 31.15
C ARG A 19 -3.34 -3.23 31.87
N ASN A 20 -4.50 -2.93 31.27
CA ASN A 20 -5.80 -3.22 31.87
C ASN A 20 -6.10 -4.73 31.99
N ILE A 21 -5.58 -5.54 31.07
CA ILE A 21 -5.74 -7.01 31.10
C ILE A 21 -4.60 -7.73 31.84
N GLY A 22 -3.69 -6.99 32.47
CA GLY A 22 -2.53 -7.54 33.20
C GLY A 22 -1.45 -8.14 32.30
N ALA A 23 -1.40 -7.75 31.01
CA ALA A 23 -0.39 -8.19 30.06
C ALA A 23 0.69 -7.12 29.87
N GLU A 24 1.96 -7.52 29.93
CA GLU A 24 3.09 -6.64 29.70
C GLU A 24 3.99 -7.16 28.57
N PRO A 25 4.20 -6.39 27.49
CA PRO A 25 5.05 -6.81 26.40
C PRO A 25 6.54 -6.71 26.80
N LEU A 26 7.23 -7.85 26.84
CA LEU A 26 8.69 -7.89 27.00
C LEU A 26 9.38 -7.54 25.67
N THR A 27 10.15 -6.46 25.65
CA THR A 27 10.94 -6.03 24.49
C THR A 27 12.41 -5.99 24.85
N LEU A 28 13.21 -6.82 24.19
CA LEU A 28 14.67 -6.82 24.31
C LEU A 28 15.28 -6.24 23.04
N THR A 29 16.14 -5.23 23.18
CA THR A 29 16.81 -4.60 22.03
C THR A 29 18.28 -4.36 22.33
N ALA A 30 19.10 -4.39 21.28
CA ALA A 30 20.47 -3.87 21.32
C ALA A 30 20.45 -2.45 20.75
N GLY A 31 20.87 -1.47 21.55
CA GLY A 31 20.86 -0.04 21.23
C GLY A 31 19.56 0.67 21.61
N ASN A 32 19.68 1.84 22.24
CA ASN A 32 18.58 2.57 22.89
C ASN A 32 17.44 3.03 21.95
N MET A 33 17.66 3.04 20.63
CA MET A 33 16.68 3.55 19.66
C MET A 33 16.38 2.59 18.50
N LYS A 34 16.65 1.29 18.68
CA LYS A 34 16.34 0.27 17.65
C LYS A 34 14.84 0.07 17.46
N ARG A 35 14.04 0.39 18.48
CA ARG A 35 12.57 0.39 18.43
C ARG A 35 12.06 1.67 19.09
N THR A 36 11.75 2.68 18.27
CA THR A 36 11.26 3.99 18.71
C THR A 36 9.77 3.93 19.05
N VAL A 37 8.91 3.64 18.07
CA VAL A 37 7.46 3.56 18.26
C VAL A 37 6.97 2.15 17.94
N THR A 38 6.10 1.60 18.80
CA THR A 38 5.46 0.30 18.58
C THR A 38 4.04 0.31 19.15
N PRO A 39 3.10 -0.44 18.55
CA PRO A 39 1.71 -0.52 19.04
C PRO A 39 1.58 -1.01 20.49
N LEU A 40 2.56 -1.73 21.02
CA LEU A 40 2.41 -2.47 22.29
C LEU A 40 3.02 -1.71 23.48
N SER A 41 3.96 -0.82 23.23
CA SER A 41 4.75 -0.14 24.28
C SER A 41 4.26 1.27 24.53
N GLU A 42 4.62 1.79 25.69
CA GLU A 42 4.42 3.20 26.01
C GLU A 42 5.29 4.06 25.09
N VAL A 43 4.69 5.11 24.53
CA VAL A 43 5.36 5.98 23.56
C VAL A 43 5.85 7.23 24.28
N THR A 44 7.15 7.28 24.58
CA THR A 44 7.79 8.44 25.22
C THR A 44 7.97 9.61 24.25
N GLU A 45 8.07 10.84 24.75
CA GLU A 45 8.29 12.02 23.90
C GLU A 45 9.62 11.94 23.14
N GLU A 46 10.69 11.45 23.78
CA GLU A 46 11.99 11.25 23.12
C GLU A 46 11.89 10.27 21.94
N ALA A 47 11.13 9.18 22.11
CA ALA A 47 10.92 8.20 21.04
C ALA A 47 10.06 8.75 19.89
N LYS A 48 9.07 9.60 20.20
CA LYS A 48 8.27 10.31 19.18
C LYS A 48 9.15 11.25 18.36
N ASP A 49 9.98 12.05 19.01
CA ASP A 49 10.87 13.00 18.33
C ASP A 49 11.90 12.27 17.46
N ALA A 50 12.48 11.18 17.95
CA ALA A 50 13.38 10.35 17.17
C ALA A 50 12.69 9.75 15.94
N TYR A 51 11.45 9.26 16.09
CA TYR A 51 10.67 8.71 14.99
C TYR A 51 10.25 9.78 13.98
N LYS A 52 9.85 10.97 14.45
CA LYS A 52 9.54 12.11 13.59
C LYS A 52 10.73 12.51 12.73
N LYS A 53 11.94 12.57 13.31
CA LYS A 53 13.18 12.82 12.55
C LYS A 53 13.44 11.75 11.48
N GLN A 54 13.08 10.49 11.74
CA GLN A 54 13.17 9.43 10.74
C GLN A 54 12.18 9.65 9.58
N LEU A 55 10.91 9.99 9.88
CA LEU A 55 9.92 10.32 8.86
C LEU A 55 10.36 11.54 8.02
N GLU A 56 10.88 12.59 8.66
CA GLU A 56 11.43 13.76 7.98
C GLU A 56 12.63 13.41 7.09
N ALA A 57 13.51 12.49 7.52
CA ALA A 57 14.62 12.02 6.70
C ALA A 57 14.16 11.28 5.44
N ILE A 58 13.16 10.40 5.59
CA ILE A 58 12.55 9.70 4.44
C ILE A 58 11.86 10.71 3.52
N HIS A 59 11.14 11.68 4.07
CA HIS A 59 10.48 12.72 3.29
C HIS A 59 11.48 13.56 2.47
N ARG A 60 12.60 13.97 3.08
CA ARG A 60 13.69 14.66 2.37
C ARG A 60 14.25 13.82 1.22
N GLN A 61 14.41 12.51 1.41
CA GLN A 61 14.87 11.62 0.34
C GLN A 61 13.84 11.51 -0.80
N PHE A 62 12.56 11.42 -0.46
CA PHE A 62 11.49 11.40 -1.44
C PHE A 62 11.47 12.70 -2.27
N ILE A 63 11.53 13.86 -1.61
CA ILE A 63 11.65 15.17 -2.25
C ILE A 63 12.86 15.21 -3.20
N ALA A 64 14.02 14.72 -2.75
CA ALA A 64 15.23 14.71 -3.57
C ALA A 64 15.06 13.88 -4.86
N VAL A 65 14.35 12.75 -4.80
CA VAL A 65 14.03 11.94 -5.98
C VAL A 65 13.10 12.70 -6.92
N VAL A 66 12.05 13.34 -6.40
CA VAL A 66 11.11 14.11 -7.23
C VAL A 66 11.83 15.24 -7.96
N LYS A 67 12.62 16.04 -7.22
CA LYS A 67 13.40 17.17 -7.78
C LYS A 67 14.49 16.73 -8.77
N LYS A 68 15.00 15.51 -8.63
CA LYS A 68 15.99 14.96 -9.57
C LYS A 68 15.39 14.75 -10.97
N TYR A 69 14.14 14.31 -11.04
CA TYR A 69 13.51 13.94 -12.31
C TYR A 69 12.52 15.00 -12.82
N ARG A 70 12.06 15.92 -11.97
CA ARG A 70 11.08 16.94 -12.33
C ARG A 70 11.41 18.30 -11.75
N ASN A 71 11.14 19.34 -12.53
CA ASN A 71 11.26 20.73 -12.11
C ASN A 71 9.96 21.18 -11.42
N VAL A 72 9.85 20.92 -10.11
CA VAL A 72 8.64 21.20 -9.31
C VAL A 72 8.93 22.22 -8.21
N ASP A 73 7.90 22.94 -7.78
CA ASP A 73 7.94 23.70 -6.53
C ASP A 73 7.67 22.76 -5.35
N GLU A 74 8.73 22.44 -4.61
CA GLU A 74 8.70 21.59 -3.42
C GLU A 74 7.67 22.06 -2.38
N THR A 75 7.51 23.36 -2.18
CA THR A 75 6.60 23.90 -1.16
C THR A 75 5.14 23.66 -1.50
N LEU A 76 4.84 23.60 -2.80
CA LEU A 76 3.50 23.39 -3.32
C LEU A 76 3.15 21.90 -3.46
N VAL A 77 4.10 21.07 -3.92
CA VAL A 77 3.81 19.68 -4.29
C VAL A 77 4.24 18.62 -3.25
N CYS A 78 5.21 18.93 -2.39
CA CYS A 78 5.78 17.99 -1.41
C CYS A 78 5.21 18.18 0.00
N ASN A 79 3.89 18.26 0.09
CA ASN A 79 3.15 18.46 1.35
C ASN A 79 2.11 17.35 1.61
N GLY A 80 2.15 16.26 0.85
CA GLY A 80 1.22 15.13 0.96
C GLY A 80 -0.13 15.33 0.25
N ASN A 81 -0.39 16.49 -0.37
CA ASN A 81 -1.59 16.70 -1.17
C ASN A 81 -1.59 15.84 -2.44
N HIS A 82 -2.77 15.69 -3.02
CA HIS A 82 -2.98 14.94 -4.25
C HIS A 82 -3.80 15.76 -5.24
N TRP A 83 -3.59 15.46 -6.52
CA TRP A 83 -4.27 16.10 -7.64
C TRP A 83 -4.66 15.06 -8.67
N THR A 84 -5.68 15.35 -9.45
CA THR A 84 -5.88 14.69 -10.74
C THR A 84 -4.74 15.07 -11.69
N ALA A 85 -4.48 14.24 -12.71
CA ALA A 85 -3.47 14.57 -13.69
C ALA A 85 -3.83 15.86 -14.45
N ALA A 86 -5.12 16.08 -14.71
CA ALA A 86 -5.62 17.29 -15.36
C ALA A 86 -5.33 18.56 -14.53
N GLU A 87 -5.62 18.54 -13.23
CA GLU A 87 -5.29 19.66 -12.33
C GLU A 87 -3.78 19.93 -12.29
N SER A 88 -2.95 18.88 -12.32
CA SER A 88 -1.49 19.08 -12.37
C SER A 88 -1.04 19.84 -13.61
N VAL A 89 -1.71 19.63 -14.75
CA VAL A 89 -1.39 20.35 -16.00
C VAL A 89 -1.94 21.78 -15.94
N GLU A 90 -3.20 21.94 -15.52
CA GLU A 90 -3.87 23.24 -15.40
C GLU A 90 -3.12 24.19 -14.47
N LEU A 91 -2.67 23.68 -13.32
CA LEU A 91 -1.96 24.45 -12.29
C LEU A 91 -0.44 24.53 -12.53
N GLY A 92 0.08 23.89 -13.58
CA GLY A 92 1.51 23.90 -13.90
C GLY A 92 2.39 23.26 -12.81
N LEU A 93 1.90 22.22 -12.12
CA LEU A 93 2.61 21.59 -11.00
C LEU A 93 3.79 20.71 -11.44
N ASN A 94 3.92 20.44 -12.74
CA ASN A 94 4.94 19.57 -13.32
C ASN A 94 5.01 18.18 -12.66
N LEU A 95 3.86 17.62 -12.25
CA LEU A 95 3.76 16.24 -11.72
C LEU A 95 3.43 15.20 -12.79
N VAL A 96 3.10 15.63 -14.01
CA VAL A 96 2.91 14.77 -15.19
C VAL A 96 3.42 15.50 -16.41
N ASP A 97 3.87 14.72 -17.39
CA ASP A 97 4.43 15.25 -18.63
C ASP A 97 3.33 15.46 -19.69
N GLU A 98 2.33 14.57 -19.72
CA GLU A 98 1.18 14.66 -20.62
C GLU A 98 -0.06 13.92 -20.08
N LEU A 99 -1.22 14.24 -20.65
CA LEU A 99 -2.45 13.47 -20.47
C LEU A 99 -2.67 12.58 -21.68
N ALA A 100 -2.60 11.28 -21.48
CA ALA A 100 -2.80 10.28 -22.52
C ALA A 100 -3.37 9.00 -21.93
N THR A 101 -4.03 8.19 -22.76
CA THR A 101 -4.33 6.81 -22.38
C THR A 101 -3.11 5.92 -22.61
N SER A 102 -3.09 4.74 -22.01
CA SER A 102 -2.05 3.73 -22.29
C SER A 102 -2.01 3.34 -23.78
N GLN A 103 -3.15 3.34 -24.45
CA GLN A 103 -3.24 3.01 -25.88
C GLN A 103 -2.61 4.10 -26.75
N ASP A 104 -2.86 5.38 -26.44
CA ASP A 104 -2.24 6.51 -27.14
C ASP A 104 -0.72 6.49 -27.00
N TYR A 105 -0.23 6.21 -25.79
CA TYR A 105 1.19 6.05 -25.52
C TYR A 105 1.81 4.92 -26.36
N LEU A 106 1.20 3.73 -26.39
CA LEU A 106 1.70 2.60 -27.16
C LEU A 106 1.68 2.88 -28.67
N PHE A 107 0.61 3.47 -29.22
CA PHE A 107 0.56 3.80 -30.64
C PHE A 107 1.65 4.77 -31.06
N ARG A 108 1.98 5.74 -30.20
CA ARG A 108 3.07 6.71 -30.41
C ARG A 108 4.43 6.03 -30.40
N VAL A 109 4.71 5.22 -29.36
CA VAL A 109 5.97 4.49 -29.24
C VAL A 109 6.15 3.49 -30.39
N ASN A 110 5.07 2.87 -30.89
CA ASN A 110 5.14 1.95 -32.02
C ASN A 110 5.56 2.60 -33.35
N GLN A 111 5.57 3.93 -33.45
CA GLN A 111 6.10 4.62 -34.64
C GLN A 111 7.64 4.61 -34.66
N GLU A 112 8.27 4.53 -33.49
CA GLU A 112 9.71 4.65 -33.32
C GLU A 112 10.36 3.33 -32.88
N GLU A 113 9.59 2.47 -32.20
CA GLU A 113 10.06 1.24 -31.56
C GLU A 113 9.19 0.03 -31.95
N HIS A 114 9.78 -1.16 -31.92
CA HIS A 114 9.05 -2.39 -32.22
C HIS A 114 8.33 -2.92 -30.97
N LEU A 115 7.01 -2.77 -30.90
CA LEU A 115 6.22 -3.33 -29.80
C LEU A 115 6.15 -4.85 -29.88
N VAL A 116 6.41 -5.52 -28.75
CA VAL A 116 6.23 -6.96 -28.59
C VAL A 116 5.15 -7.23 -27.54
N PHE A 117 4.17 -8.07 -27.90
CA PHE A 117 3.16 -8.51 -26.96
C PHE A 117 3.67 -9.73 -26.19
N ILE A 118 3.86 -9.58 -24.88
CA ILE A 118 4.23 -10.70 -24.01
C ILE A 118 2.95 -11.22 -23.36
N ASN A 119 2.58 -12.45 -23.73
CA ASN A 119 1.49 -13.14 -23.05
C ASN A 119 2.05 -13.82 -21.79
N LYS A 120 1.51 -13.52 -20.61
CA LYS A 120 1.88 -14.26 -19.39
C LYS A 120 1.32 -15.67 -19.53
N PRO A 121 2.14 -16.74 -19.54
CA PRO A 121 1.61 -18.09 -19.57
C PRO A 121 0.74 -18.28 -18.33
N GLU A 122 -0.49 -18.75 -18.54
CA GLU A 122 -1.38 -19.09 -17.44
C GLU A 122 -0.71 -20.17 -16.59
N ASN A 123 -0.64 -19.96 -15.27
CA ASN A 123 -0.07 -20.96 -14.36
C ASN A 123 -1.06 -22.14 -14.22
N PRO A 124 -0.73 -23.35 -14.71
CA PRO A 124 -1.64 -24.50 -14.63
C PRO A 124 -1.97 -24.89 -13.18
N TYR A 125 -1.04 -24.62 -12.24
CA TYR A 125 -1.20 -24.96 -10.83
C TYR A 125 -2.22 -24.07 -10.11
N GLU A 126 -2.32 -22.78 -10.47
CA GLU A 126 -3.32 -21.88 -9.89
C GLU A 126 -4.73 -22.27 -10.32
N LYS A 127 -4.94 -22.59 -11.62
CA LYS A 127 -6.23 -23.12 -12.10
C LYS A 127 -6.56 -24.46 -11.44
N GLY A 128 -5.58 -25.34 -11.29
CA GLY A 128 -5.74 -26.62 -10.59
C GLY A 128 -6.18 -26.45 -9.14
N LEU A 129 -5.49 -25.64 -8.36
CA LEU A 129 -5.81 -25.40 -6.94
C LEU A 129 -7.15 -24.71 -6.76
N LEU A 130 -7.48 -23.70 -7.58
CA LEU A 130 -8.81 -23.07 -7.58
C LEU A 130 -9.92 -24.05 -7.95
N SER A 131 -9.67 -24.97 -8.89
CA SER A 131 -10.65 -25.99 -9.29
C SER A 131 -10.90 -27.02 -8.19
N ILE A 132 -9.83 -27.43 -7.46
CA ILE A 132 -9.92 -28.33 -6.30
C ILE A 132 -10.64 -27.63 -5.15
N ALA A 133 -10.31 -26.37 -4.85
CA ALA A 133 -10.97 -25.58 -3.82
C ALA A 133 -12.47 -25.39 -4.12
N ARG A 134 -12.83 -25.07 -5.37
CA ARG A 134 -14.24 -24.96 -5.81
C ARG A 134 -15.00 -26.28 -5.67
N ARG A 135 -14.38 -27.41 -6.03
CA ARG A 135 -14.98 -28.75 -5.85
C ARG A 135 -15.16 -29.12 -4.38
N GLY A 136 -14.17 -28.81 -3.54
CA GLY A 136 -14.29 -29.04 -2.10
C GLY A 136 -15.41 -28.21 -1.47
N PHE A 137 -15.51 -26.94 -1.85
CA PHE A 137 -16.59 -26.06 -1.38
C PHE A 137 -17.97 -26.49 -1.85
N SER A 138 -18.10 -26.96 -3.11
CA SER A 138 -19.38 -27.46 -3.62
C SER A 138 -19.83 -28.73 -2.90
N LEU A 139 -18.90 -29.66 -2.62
CA LEU A 139 -19.21 -30.87 -1.85
C LEU A 139 -19.73 -30.54 -0.44
N VAL A 140 -19.11 -29.56 0.23
CA VAL A 140 -19.57 -29.09 1.56
C VAL A 140 -20.93 -28.40 1.47
N LEU A 141 -21.16 -27.59 0.45
CA LEU A 141 -22.46 -26.93 0.23
C LEU A 141 -23.58 -27.93 -0.10
N ASP A 142 -23.28 -28.93 -0.93
CA ASP A 142 -24.22 -29.99 -1.31
C ASP A 142 -24.59 -30.85 -0.09
N GLU A 143 -23.62 -31.22 0.76
CA GLU A 143 -23.89 -31.98 1.97
C GLU A 143 -24.66 -31.17 3.03
N LEU A 144 -24.38 -29.87 3.18
CA LEU A 144 -25.18 -28.98 4.04
C LEU A 144 -26.62 -28.83 3.52
N SER A 145 -26.78 -28.70 2.20
CA SER A 145 -28.08 -28.63 1.53
C SER A 145 -28.90 -29.92 1.70
N GLU A 146 -28.27 -31.10 1.58
CA GLU A 146 -28.93 -32.38 1.84
C GLU A 146 -29.34 -32.55 3.30
N ARG A 147 -28.49 -32.14 4.26
CA ARG A 147 -28.84 -32.18 5.69
C ARG A 147 -29.98 -31.23 6.05
N LEU A 148 -30.03 -30.05 5.41
CA LEU A 148 -31.14 -29.10 5.57
C LEU A 148 -32.46 -29.65 4.98
N LYS A 149 -32.41 -30.40 3.87
CA LYS A 149 -33.59 -31.09 3.31
C LYS A 149 -34.06 -32.28 4.15
N MET A 150 -33.13 -32.98 4.80
CA MET A 150 -33.41 -34.13 5.68
C MET A 150 -33.99 -33.72 7.05
N GLY A 151 -33.71 -32.50 7.53
CA GLY A 151 -34.31 -31.95 8.76
C GLY A 151 -35.72 -31.37 8.59
N GLY A 152 -36.25 -31.33 7.37
CA GLY A 152 -37.58 -30.80 7.03
C GLY A 152 -38.70 -31.86 6.95
N LYS A 153 -38.45 -33.11 7.34
CA LYS A 153 -39.50 -34.12 7.54
C LYS A 153 -39.74 -34.35 9.03
N VAL A 154 -40.60 -33.51 9.60
CA VAL A 154 -41.56 -33.89 10.65
C VAL A 154 -42.94 -33.61 10.09
#